data_AF-A0A0M2RLR1-F1
#
_entry.id   AF-A0A0M2RLR1-F1
#
_cell.length_a   1.000
_cell.length_b   1.000
_cell.length_c   1.000
_cell.angle_alpha   90.00
_cell.angle_beta   90.00
_cell.angle_gamma   90.00
#
_symmetry.space_group_name_H-M   'P 1'
#
loop_
_entity.id
_entity.type
_entity.pdbx_description
1 polymer ?
#
loop_
_entity_poly.entity_id
_entity_poly.type
_entity_poly.pdbx_seq_one_letter_code
_entity_poly.pdbx_strand_id
1 'polypeptide(L)' 'AAPAAAARRSRFRERIDAYNGQLRAACRAYGSRCRWDGGAAHRARFGLDQVNSLDWFHPNTSGQDRLADVTWRAARWVDD' A
#
# COMPACT_ATOMS: atom_id res chain seq x y z
N ALA A 1 20.53 10.55 -15.89
CA ALA A 1 20.18 9.97 -14.57
C ALA A 1 18.66 9.89 -14.30
N ALA A 2 17.88 10.94 -14.59
CA ALA A 2 16.43 10.96 -14.33
C ALA A 2 15.61 9.87 -15.06
N PRO A 3 15.86 9.53 -16.34
CA PRO A 3 15.09 8.49 -17.04
C PRO A 3 15.28 7.09 -16.45
N ALA A 4 16.52 6.73 -16.10
CA ALA A 4 16.83 5.44 -15.47
C ALA A 4 16.19 5.31 -14.07
N ALA A 5 16.14 6.41 -13.31
CA ALA A 5 15.47 6.43 -12.01
C ALA A 5 13.94 6.29 -12.14
N ALA A 6 13.33 6.95 -13.12
CA ALA A 6 11.91 6.80 -13.42
C ALA A 6 11.57 5.36 -13.85
N ALA A 7 12.37 4.77 -14.75
CA ALA A 7 12.18 3.40 -15.20
C ALA A 7 12.29 2.39 -14.05
N ARG A 8 13.24 2.57 -13.11
CA ARG A 8 13.32 1.75 -11.90
C ARG A 8 12.07 1.87 -11.05
N ARG A 9 11.57 3.08 -10.79
CA ARG A 9 10.34 3.30 -10.00
C ARG A 9 9.10 2.70 -10.67
N SER A 10 9.01 2.69 -12.00
CA SER A 10 7.93 2.01 -12.74
C SER A 10 7.95 0.51 -12.46
N ARG A 11 9.12 -0.14 -12.63
CA ARG A 11 9.28 -1.58 -12.38
C ARG A 11 8.93 -1.97 -10.94
N PHE A 12 9.30 -1.13 -9.97
CA PHE A 12 8.91 -1.34 -8.56
C PHE A 12 7.40 -1.23 -8.36
N ARG A 13 6.74 -0.24 -8.99
CA ARG A 13 5.28 -0.11 -8.94
C ARG A 13 4.59 -1.34 -9.51
N GLU A 14 5.01 -1.81 -10.68
CA GLU A 14 4.50 -3.03 -11.32
C GLU A 14 4.65 -4.26 -10.42
N ARG A 15 5.78 -4.38 -9.72
CA ARG A 15 6.00 -5.47 -8.74
C ARG A 15 5.03 -5.39 -7.56
N ILE A 16 4.80 -4.19 -7.02
CA ILE A 16 3.85 -3.99 -5.91
C ILE A 16 2.42 -4.32 -6.37
N ASP A 17 2.04 -3.92 -7.58
CA ASP A 17 0.72 -4.25 -8.15
C ASP A 17 0.55 -5.77 -8.32
N ALA A 18 1.60 -6.48 -8.75
CA ALA A 18 1.61 -7.94 -8.79
C ALA A 18 1.41 -8.57 -7.39
N TYR A 19 2.10 -8.06 -6.36
CA TYR A 19 1.91 -8.52 -4.98
C TYR A 19 0.51 -8.22 -4.44
N ASN A 20 -0.05 -7.05 -4.72
CA ASN A 20 -1.45 -6.74 -4.36
C ASN A 20 -2.43 -7.70 -5.05
N GLY A 21 -2.14 -8.12 -6.28
CA GLY A 21 -2.89 -9.18 -6.96
C GLY A 21 -2.86 -10.51 -6.20
N GLN A 22 -1.68 -10.92 -5.71
CA GLN A 22 -1.52 -12.13 -4.91
C GLN A 22 -2.21 -12.03 -3.55
N LEU A 23 -2.11 -10.88 -2.87
CA LEU A 23 -2.81 -10.65 -1.60
C LEU A 23 -4.33 -10.74 -1.75
N ARG A 24 -4.89 -10.15 -2.82
CA ARG A 24 -6.31 -10.28 -3.14
C ARG A 24 -6.71 -11.74 -3.41
N ALA A 25 -5.91 -12.48 -4.18
CA ALA A 25 -6.17 -13.88 -4.47
C ALA A 25 -6.12 -14.75 -3.21
N ALA A 26 -5.11 -14.55 -2.35
CA ALA A 26 -4.99 -15.23 -1.07
C ALA A 26 -6.17 -14.91 -0.14
N CYS A 27 -6.61 -13.66 -0.10
CA CYS A 27 -7.77 -13.23 0.68
C CYS A 27 -9.07 -13.93 0.22
N ARG A 28 -9.29 -14.04 -1.09
CA ARG A 28 -10.42 -14.80 -1.67
C ARG A 28 -10.33 -16.28 -1.34
N ALA A 29 -9.14 -16.88 -1.44
CA ALA A 29 -8.94 -18.28 -1.13
C ALA A 29 -9.18 -18.60 0.35
N TYR A 30 -8.94 -17.63 1.25
CA TYR A 30 -9.26 -17.75 2.67
C TYR A 30 -10.78 -17.71 2.94
N GLY A 31 -11.56 -17.07 2.07
CA GLY A 31 -13.02 -17.01 2.14
C GLY A 31 -13.56 -15.82 2.94
N SER A 32 -14.84 -15.91 3.32
CA SER A 32 -15.66 -14.80 3.85
C SER A 32 -15.13 -14.12 5.12
N ARG A 33 -14.16 -14.72 5.80
CA ARG A 33 -13.49 -14.15 6.96
C ARG A 33 -12.31 -13.23 6.62
N CYS A 34 -11.94 -13.10 5.34
CA CYS A 34 -10.89 -12.18 4.95
C CYS A 34 -11.46 -10.78 4.65
N ARG A 35 -10.72 -9.75 5.09
CA ARG A 35 -10.95 -8.37 4.67
C ARG A 35 -9.82 -7.90 3.77
N TRP A 36 -10.19 -7.32 2.62
CA TRP A 36 -9.24 -6.73 1.68
C TRP A 36 -9.45 -5.23 1.60
N ASP A 37 -8.36 -4.45 1.63
CA ASP A 37 -8.40 -2.99 1.58
C ASP A 37 -8.54 -2.42 0.16
N GLY A 38 -8.73 -3.28 -0.85
CA GLY A 38 -8.83 -2.86 -2.23
C GLY A 38 -7.52 -2.27 -2.78
N GLY A 39 -6.37 -2.47 -2.13
CA GLY A 39 -5.11 -1.81 -2.44
C GLY A 39 -5.02 -0.35 -1.96
N ALA A 40 -5.84 0.05 -0.99
CA ALA A 40 -5.84 1.40 -0.44
C ALA A 40 -4.49 1.77 0.17
N ALA A 41 -3.80 0.85 0.84
CA ALA A 41 -2.46 1.07 1.38
C ALA A 41 -1.46 1.48 0.28
N HIS A 42 -1.45 0.79 -0.88
CA HIS A 42 -0.54 1.14 -1.99
C HIS A 42 -0.88 2.50 -2.64
N ARG A 43 -2.15 2.90 -2.64
CA ARG A 43 -2.58 4.20 -3.16
C ARG A 43 -2.31 5.37 -2.20
N ALA A 44 -2.01 5.10 -0.94
CA ALA A 44 -1.67 6.12 0.03
C ALA A 44 -0.44 6.93 -0.44
N ARG A 45 -0.50 8.24 -0.23
CA ARG A 45 0.58 9.19 -0.51
C ARG A 45 1.01 9.82 0.81
N PHE A 46 2.32 9.98 0.98
CA PHE A 46 2.93 10.59 2.14
C PHE A 46 3.64 11.86 1.74
N GLY A 47 3.48 12.91 2.55
CA GLY A 47 4.38 14.05 2.55
C GLY A 47 5.71 13.73 3.25
N LEU A 48 6.71 14.60 3.09
CA LEU A 48 7.99 14.46 3.79
C LEU A 48 7.83 14.57 5.31
N ASP A 49 6.82 15.30 5.79
CA ASP A 49 6.41 15.43 7.18
C ASP A 49 5.76 14.16 7.76
N GLN A 50 5.42 13.17 6.91
CA GLN A 50 4.79 11.91 7.31
C GLN A 50 5.73 10.70 7.24
N VAL A 51 6.98 10.90 6.82
CA VAL A 51 8.05 9.90 6.92
C VAL A 51 9.07 10.34 7.97
N ASN A 52 9.84 9.40 8.50
CA ASN A 52 10.86 9.75 9.47
C ASN A 52 12.03 10.48 8.78
N SER A 53 12.67 11.41 9.48
CA SER A 53 13.79 12.21 8.95
C SER A 53 15.14 11.49 9.00
N LEU A 54 15.21 10.30 9.62
CA LEU A 54 16.42 9.49 9.68
C LEU A 54 16.70 8.82 8.32
N ASP A 55 15.66 8.28 7.68
CA ASP A 55 15.78 7.54 6.42
C ASP A 55 14.91 8.09 5.27
N TRP A 56 13.99 9.02 5.55
CA TRP A 56 13.06 9.60 4.56
C TRP A 56 12.26 8.54 3.79
N PHE A 57 11.98 7.41 4.44
CA PHE A 57 11.36 6.24 3.84
C PHE A 57 10.25 5.65 4.71
N HIS A 58 10.54 5.23 5.96
CA HIS A 58 9.51 4.62 6.79
C HIS A 58 8.54 5.69 7.35
N PRO A 59 7.22 5.44 7.34
CA PRO A 59 6.25 6.34 7.95
C PRO A 59 6.60 6.64 9.42
N ASN A 60 6.51 7.91 9.81
CA ASN A 60 6.51 8.30 11.21
C ASN A 60 5.12 8.09 11.83
N THR A 61 4.89 8.52 13.08
CA THR A 61 3.58 8.38 13.75
C THR A 61 2.43 8.94 12.92
N SER A 62 2.55 10.16 12.38
CA SER A 62 1.51 10.77 11.54
C SER A 62 1.28 9.99 10.23
N GLY A 63 2.35 9.47 9.63
CA GLY A 63 2.24 8.59 8.45
C GLY A 63 1.55 7.26 8.77
N GLN A 64 1.82 6.66 9.93
CA GLN A 64 1.14 5.44 10.36
C GLN A 64 -0.34 5.71 10.64
N ASP A 65 -0.70 6.84 11.26
CA ASP A 65 -2.09 7.24 11.46
C ASP A 65 -2.82 7.39 10.13
N ARG A 66 -2.16 7.98 9.13
CA ARG A 66 -2.68 8.09 7.77
C ARG A 66 -2.93 6.73 7.14
N LEU A 67 -2.02 5.76 7.31
CA LEU A 67 -2.19 4.39 6.83
C LEU A 67 -3.36 3.68 7.52
N ALA A 68 -3.50 3.83 8.82
CA ALA A 68 -4.60 3.26 9.57
C ALA A 68 -5.95 3.82 9.09
N ASP A 69 -6.06 5.14 8.90
CA ASP A 69 -7.30 5.77 8.44
C ASP A 69 -7.72 5.27 7.04
N VAL A 70 -6.81 5.19 6.06
CA VAL A 70 -7.16 4.72 4.71
C VAL A 70 -7.55 3.25 4.70
N THR A 71 -6.81 2.42 5.42
CA THR A 71 -7.04 0.96 5.38
C THR A 71 -8.29 0.60 6.16
N TRP A 72 -8.56 1.25 7.29
CA TRP A 72 -9.77 1.04 8.07
C TRP A 72 -11.03 1.38 7.26
N ARG A 73 -11.02 2.54 6.58
CA ARG A 73 -12.15 2.97 5.73
C ARG A 73 -12.34 2.10 4.50
N ALA A 74 -11.29 1.51 3.95
CA ALA A 74 -11.37 0.74 2.70
C ALA A 74 -11.57 -0.77 2.90
N ALA A 75 -11.08 -1.36 4.00
CA ALA A 75 -11.14 -2.80 4.22
C ALA A 75 -12.58 -3.29 4.36
N ARG A 76 -13.01 -4.16 3.45
CA ARG A 76 -14.33 -4.82 3.43
C ARG A 76 -14.19 -6.32 3.29
N TRP A 77 -15.24 -7.08 3.59
CA TRP A 77 -15.21 -8.52 3.39
C TRP A 77 -15.04 -8.80 1.90
N VAL A 78 -14.33 -9.87 1.56
CA VAL A 78 -13.98 -10.15 0.15
C VAL A 78 -15.18 -10.52 -0.72
N ASP A 79 -16.31 -10.83 -0.08
CA ASP A 79 -17.58 -11.20 -0.68
C ASP A 79 -18.64 -10.08 -0.61
N ASP A 80 -18.31 -8.92 -0.02
CA ASP A 80 -19.11 -7.68 -0.10
C ASP A 80 -18.94 -7.00 -1.48
#